data_AF-A0A2E8Q801-F1
#
_entry.id   AF-A0A2E8Q801-F1
#
_cell.length_a   1.000
_cell.length_b   1.000
_cell.length_c   1.000
_cell.angle_alpha   90.00
_cell.angle_beta   90.00
_cell.angle_gamma   90.00
#
_symmetry.space_group_name_H-M   'P 1'
#
loop_
_entity.id
_entity.type
_entity.pdbx_description
1 polymer ?
#
loop_
_entity_poly.entity_id
_entity_poly.type
_entity_poly.pdbx_seq_one_letter_code
_entity_poly.pdbx_strand_id
1 'polypeptide(L)'
;FDKVIEIDGEDIAPVVTWGTSPEDVLPITDSVPAPESFQGGKVEAVKRSLDYMGLSAGQKLTDIKIDTVFIGSCTNGRIEDLRAAAKILEGKKVKDGMRAMVVPGSGLVRAQAEEEGLADIFKDAGFEWRLAGCSMCLAMNPDQLSEGERCASTSNRNFEGRQGYKGRTHLVSPAMAAAAAVTGYLTDVREMI
;
A
#
# COMPACT_ATOMS: atom_id res chain seq x y z
N PHE A 1 -12.16 -10.49 -30.52
CA PHE A 1 -12.27 -10.45 -29.05
C PHE A 1 -13.38 -11.40 -28.63
N ASP A 2 -13.18 -12.23 -27.60
CA ASP A 2 -14.21 -13.13 -27.07
C ASP A 2 -15.22 -12.39 -26.17
N LYS A 3 -14.81 -11.27 -25.59
CA LYS A 3 -15.65 -10.32 -24.85
C LYS A 3 -15.04 -8.92 -24.90
N VAL A 4 -15.87 -7.89 -24.91
CA VAL A 4 -15.47 -6.48 -24.73
C VAL A 4 -16.05 -5.99 -23.40
N ILE A 5 -15.22 -5.31 -22.60
CA ILE A 5 -15.61 -4.68 -21.34
C ILE A 5 -15.08 -3.25 -21.42
N GLU A 6 -15.97 -2.28 -21.28
CA GLU A 6 -15.66 -0.85 -21.25
C GLU A 6 -15.76 -0.37 -19.80
N ILE A 7 -14.78 0.43 -19.36
CA ILE A 7 -14.68 0.96 -18.00
C ILE A 7 -14.28 2.43 -18.12
N ASP A 8 -15.11 3.31 -17.59
CA ASP A 8 -14.84 4.75 -17.53
C ASP A 8 -13.89 5.03 -16.36
N GLY A 9 -12.79 5.72 -16.64
CA GLY A 9 -11.71 5.91 -15.66
C GLY A 9 -12.12 6.82 -14.50
N GLU A 10 -13.00 7.78 -14.76
CA GLU A 10 -13.57 8.72 -13.79
C GLU A 10 -14.42 8.03 -12.71
N ASP A 11 -14.96 6.84 -13.00
CA ASP A 11 -15.77 6.07 -12.05
C ASP A 11 -14.91 5.24 -11.08
N ILE A 12 -13.59 5.15 -11.32
CA ILE A 12 -12.67 4.39 -10.50
C ILE A 12 -12.20 5.24 -9.31
N ALA A 13 -12.84 5.02 -8.16
CA ALA A 13 -12.36 5.56 -6.88
C ALA A 13 -10.96 4.98 -6.53
N PRO A 14 -10.17 5.66 -5.67
CA PRO A 14 -8.99 5.05 -5.08
C PRO A 14 -9.35 3.74 -4.38
N VAL A 15 -8.59 2.68 -4.66
CA VAL A 15 -8.87 1.33 -4.16
C VAL A 15 -7.75 0.81 -3.26
N VAL A 16 -8.09 -0.15 -2.40
CA VAL A 16 -7.17 -0.85 -1.52
C VAL A 16 -7.57 -2.31 -1.38
N THR A 17 -6.59 -3.21 -1.27
CA THR A 17 -6.90 -4.61 -0.92
C THR A 17 -7.23 -4.72 0.55
N TRP A 18 -8.30 -5.41 0.91
CA TRP A 18 -8.65 -5.71 2.31
C TRP A 18 -8.25 -7.13 2.72
N GLY A 19 -8.14 -8.07 1.76
CA GLY A 19 -7.84 -9.48 2.00
C GLY A 19 -6.38 -9.86 1.71
N THR A 20 -6.17 -11.13 1.37
CA THR A 20 -4.84 -11.74 1.12
C THR A 20 -4.61 -12.07 -0.36
N SER A 21 -5.53 -11.69 -1.24
CA SER A 21 -5.37 -11.75 -2.69
C SER A 21 -5.47 -10.35 -3.30
N PRO A 22 -4.80 -10.08 -4.44
CA PRO A 22 -5.02 -8.85 -5.21
C PRO A 22 -6.47 -8.66 -5.69
N GLU A 23 -7.28 -9.73 -5.75
CA GLU A 23 -8.70 -9.63 -6.11
C GLU A 23 -9.59 -9.16 -4.95
N ASP A 24 -9.09 -9.21 -3.71
CA ASP A 24 -9.83 -8.81 -2.52
C ASP A 24 -9.71 -7.29 -2.34
N VAL A 25 -10.28 -6.54 -3.29
CA VAL A 25 -10.12 -5.09 -3.46
C VAL A 25 -11.46 -4.38 -3.37
N LEU A 26 -11.46 -3.20 -2.74
CA LEU A 26 -12.63 -2.32 -2.64
C LEU A 26 -12.20 -0.84 -2.78
N PRO A 27 -13.13 0.06 -3.17
CA PRO A 27 -12.98 1.49 -2.96
C PRO A 27 -12.59 1.81 -1.52
N ILE A 28 -11.68 2.76 -1.30
CA ILE A 28 -11.24 3.15 0.07
C ILE A 28 -12.41 3.64 0.95
N THR A 29 -13.49 4.12 0.34
CA THR A 29 -14.69 4.62 1.01
C THR A 29 -15.57 3.51 1.59
N ASP A 30 -15.30 2.25 1.26
CA ASP A 30 -16.14 1.12 1.64
C ASP A 30 -15.74 0.51 3.00
N SER A 31 -16.49 -0.52 3.40
CA SER A 31 -16.23 -1.32 4.58
C SER A 31 -15.80 -2.73 4.22
N VAL A 32 -15.02 -3.35 5.11
CA VAL A 32 -14.62 -4.76 5.06
C VAL A 32 -15.86 -5.64 4.90
N PRO A 33 -15.92 -6.54 3.90
CA PRO A 33 -17.13 -7.29 3.60
C PRO A 33 -17.37 -8.41 4.62
N ALA A 34 -18.64 -8.76 4.84
CA ALA A 34 -19.02 -9.88 5.68
C ALA A 34 -18.86 -11.20 4.91
N PRO A 35 -18.30 -12.28 5.50
CA PRO A 35 -18.22 -13.58 4.84
C PRO A 35 -19.55 -14.09 4.30
N GLU A 36 -20.66 -13.77 4.96
CA GLU A 36 -22.02 -14.17 4.60
C GLU A 36 -22.54 -13.49 3.33
N SER A 37 -21.85 -12.43 2.84
CA SER A 37 -22.16 -11.78 1.56
C SER A 37 -21.63 -12.55 0.34
N PHE A 38 -20.83 -13.59 0.55
CA PHE A 38 -20.26 -14.42 -0.50
C PHE A 38 -20.97 -15.77 -0.59
N GLN A 39 -20.74 -16.49 -1.69
CA GLN A 39 -21.35 -17.80 -1.95
C GLN A 39 -20.28 -18.87 -2.21
N GLY A 40 -20.63 -20.12 -1.92
CA GLY A 40 -19.76 -21.28 -2.15
C GLY A 40 -18.44 -21.22 -1.40
N GLY A 41 -17.38 -21.74 -2.01
CA GLY A 41 -16.04 -21.81 -1.39
C GLY A 41 -15.41 -20.46 -1.04
N LYS A 42 -15.95 -19.34 -1.55
CA LYS A 42 -15.45 -17.99 -1.26
C LYS A 42 -15.75 -17.56 0.18
N VAL A 43 -16.81 -18.09 0.81
CA VAL A 43 -17.15 -17.79 2.22
C VAL A 43 -15.99 -18.15 3.15
N GLU A 44 -15.47 -19.37 3.03
CA GLU A 44 -14.36 -19.85 3.87
C GLU A 44 -13.03 -19.17 3.52
N ALA A 45 -12.81 -18.83 2.24
CA ALA A 45 -11.64 -18.03 1.85
C ALA A 45 -11.65 -16.65 2.51
N VAL A 46 -12.80 -15.94 2.46
CA VAL A 46 -12.97 -14.63 3.09
C VAL A 46 -12.74 -14.71 4.59
N LYS A 47 -13.31 -15.71 5.28
CA LYS A 47 -13.07 -15.92 6.73
C LYS A 47 -11.59 -16.04 7.06
N ARG A 48 -10.83 -16.83 6.29
CA ARG A 48 -9.37 -16.96 6.48
C ARG A 48 -8.64 -15.66 6.22
N SER A 49 -8.98 -14.93 5.15
CA SER A 49 -8.37 -13.64 4.85
C SER A 49 -8.64 -12.62 5.95
N LEU A 50 -9.86 -12.56 6.49
CA LEU A 50 -10.19 -11.65 7.60
C LEU A 50 -9.46 -12.00 8.88
N ASP A 51 -9.35 -13.30 9.22
CA ASP A 51 -8.59 -13.76 10.38
C ASP A 51 -7.10 -13.42 10.26
N TYR A 52 -6.49 -13.76 9.12
CA TYR A 52 -5.09 -13.43 8.82
C TYR A 52 -4.85 -11.91 8.91
N MET A 53 -5.70 -11.14 8.23
CA MET A 53 -5.60 -9.68 8.19
C MET A 53 -6.04 -9.03 9.50
N GLY A 54 -6.59 -9.77 10.47
CA GLY A 54 -7.11 -9.22 11.72
C GLY A 54 -8.15 -8.11 11.50
N LEU A 55 -9.08 -8.33 10.58
CA LEU A 55 -10.14 -7.38 10.22
C LEU A 55 -11.51 -7.88 10.66
N SER A 56 -12.41 -6.95 10.97
CA SER A 56 -13.81 -7.28 11.30
C SER A 56 -14.74 -6.86 10.17
N ALA A 57 -15.75 -7.68 9.89
CA ALA A 57 -16.80 -7.32 8.93
C ALA A 57 -17.47 -6.00 9.32
N GLY A 58 -17.74 -5.15 8.34
CA GLY A 58 -18.34 -3.82 8.53
C GLY A 58 -17.37 -2.72 8.98
N GLN A 59 -16.13 -3.07 9.38
CA GLN A 59 -15.09 -2.07 9.69
C GLN A 59 -14.83 -1.20 8.45
N LYS A 60 -14.85 0.12 8.60
CA LYS A 60 -14.48 1.00 7.48
C LYS A 60 -13.02 0.80 7.14
N LEU A 61 -12.69 0.81 5.85
CA LEU A 61 -11.30 0.66 5.43
C LEU A 61 -10.44 1.80 5.99
N THR A 62 -10.99 3.01 6.07
CA THR A 62 -10.33 4.18 6.66
C THR A 62 -10.04 4.08 8.16
N ASP A 63 -10.68 3.14 8.88
CA ASP A 63 -10.43 2.92 10.31
C ASP A 63 -9.26 1.95 10.54
N ILE A 64 -8.69 1.37 9.48
CA ILE A 64 -7.59 0.40 9.57
C ILE A 64 -6.28 1.13 9.84
N LYS A 65 -5.72 0.92 11.04
CA LYS A 65 -4.42 1.46 11.48
C LYS A 65 -3.26 0.83 10.72
N ILE A 66 -2.29 1.64 10.32
CA ILE A 66 -1.07 1.21 9.62
C ILE A 66 0.13 1.41 10.53
N ASP A 67 1.02 0.41 10.58
CA ASP A 67 2.26 0.44 11.34
C ASP A 67 3.44 0.82 10.44
N THR A 68 3.42 0.30 9.20
CA THR A 68 4.52 0.44 8.24
C THR A 68 4.05 0.88 6.85
N VAL A 69 4.86 1.69 6.19
CA VAL A 69 4.62 2.10 4.79
C VAL A 69 5.80 1.72 3.92
N PHE A 70 5.49 1.10 2.79
CA PHE A 70 6.46 0.70 1.78
C PHE A 70 6.09 1.26 0.41
N ILE A 71 6.89 2.19 -0.09
CA ILE A 71 6.77 2.75 -1.44
C ILE A 71 7.93 2.23 -2.28
N GLY A 72 7.65 1.58 -3.39
CA GLY A 72 8.67 1.09 -4.32
C GLY A 72 8.51 -0.37 -4.71
N SER A 73 8.45 -0.64 -6.00
CA SER A 73 8.58 -1.98 -6.56
C SER A 73 8.95 -1.84 -8.03
N CYS A 74 9.20 -2.95 -8.73
CA CYS A 74 9.27 -2.88 -10.20
C CYS A 74 7.96 -2.39 -10.84
N THR A 75 6.83 -2.47 -10.12
CA THR A 75 5.52 -2.00 -10.59
C THR A 75 5.32 -0.52 -10.32
N ASN A 76 5.65 -0.07 -9.10
CA ASN A 76 5.29 1.25 -8.54
C ASN A 76 6.49 1.97 -7.91
N GLY A 77 7.63 1.96 -8.59
CA GLY A 77 8.85 2.66 -8.21
C GLY A 77 9.39 3.55 -9.33
N ARG A 78 8.54 3.97 -10.28
CA ARG A 78 8.90 4.87 -11.39
C ARG A 78 9.00 6.31 -10.89
N ILE A 79 9.56 7.21 -11.69
CA ILE A 79 9.71 8.60 -11.27
C ILE A 79 8.35 9.27 -11.02
N GLU A 80 7.33 8.95 -11.81
CA GLU A 80 5.97 9.47 -11.63
C GLU A 80 5.32 8.99 -10.32
N ASP A 81 5.60 7.74 -9.92
CA ASP A 81 5.15 7.19 -8.64
C ASP A 81 5.75 7.97 -7.46
N LEU A 82 7.06 8.26 -7.54
CA LEU A 82 7.78 9.02 -6.51
C LEU A 82 7.30 10.47 -6.44
N ARG A 83 7.06 11.13 -7.58
CA ARG A 83 6.50 12.49 -7.64
C ARG A 83 5.10 12.54 -7.02
N ALA A 84 4.24 11.57 -7.34
CA ALA A 84 2.89 11.51 -6.80
C ALA A 84 2.88 11.35 -5.28
N ALA A 85 3.75 10.49 -4.74
CA ALA A 85 3.92 10.35 -3.30
C ALA A 85 4.54 11.61 -2.66
N ALA A 86 5.59 12.18 -3.25
CA ALA A 86 6.25 13.38 -2.75
C ALA A 86 5.29 14.58 -2.65
N LYS A 87 4.38 14.77 -3.61
CA LYS A 87 3.34 15.81 -3.56
C LYS A 87 2.47 15.71 -2.30
N ILE A 88 2.17 14.49 -1.84
CA ILE A 88 1.41 14.29 -0.60
C ILE A 88 2.27 14.60 0.63
N LEU A 89 3.56 14.28 0.58
CA LEU A 89 4.49 14.40 1.71
C LEU A 89 5.04 15.82 1.93
N GLU A 90 4.98 16.70 0.93
CA GLU A 90 5.53 18.06 1.02
C GLU A 90 4.99 18.82 2.25
N GLY A 91 5.91 19.26 3.11
CA GLY A 91 5.59 19.96 4.37
C GLY A 91 4.95 19.10 5.46
N LYS A 92 4.80 17.78 5.25
CA LYS A 92 4.21 16.83 6.20
C LYS A 92 5.28 15.90 6.79
N LYS A 93 4.94 15.19 7.86
CA LYS A 93 5.81 14.21 8.51
C LYS A 93 5.07 12.88 8.64
N VAL A 94 5.82 11.78 8.58
CA VAL A 94 5.37 10.45 8.97
C VAL A 94 4.92 10.52 10.42
N LYS A 95 3.79 9.88 10.72
CA LYS A 95 3.25 9.83 12.07
C LYS A 95 4.21 9.14 13.03
N ASP A 96 4.32 9.68 14.24
CA ASP A 96 5.18 9.15 15.29
C ASP A 96 4.96 7.65 15.54
N GLY A 97 6.07 6.91 15.63
CA GLY A 97 6.07 5.48 15.89
C GLY A 97 5.88 4.58 14.67
N MET A 98 5.66 5.15 13.48
CA MET A 98 5.58 4.38 12.24
C MET A 98 6.94 4.20 11.58
N ARG A 99 7.09 3.11 10.83
CA ARG A 99 8.23 2.88 9.94
C ARG A 99 7.81 3.17 8.50
N ALA A 100 8.56 4.02 7.80
CA ALA A 100 8.26 4.35 6.41
C ALA A 100 9.53 4.26 5.57
N MET A 101 9.45 3.62 4.42
CA MET A 101 10.59 3.50 3.51
C MET A 101 10.17 3.65 2.04
N VAL A 102 11.11 4.15 1.26
CA VAL A 102 10.95 4.36 -0.17
C VAL A 102 12.13 3.76 -0.94
N VAL A 103 11.82 3.00 -1.98
CA VAL A 103 12.76 2.22 -2.79
C VAL A 103 12.52 2.57 -4.28
N PRO A 104 13.43 3.33 -4.91
CA PRO A 104 13.33 3.59 -6.34
C PRO A 104 13.38 2.30 -7.17
N GLY A 105 12.64 2.23 -8.26
CA GLY A 105 12.54 1.03 -9.10
C GLY A 105 13.80 0.72 -9.91
N SER A 106 14.71 1.69 -10.05
CA SER A 106 16.03 1.52 -10.67
C SER A 106 17.02 2.56 -10.18
N GLY A 107 18.32 2.35 -10.44
CA GLY A 107 19.35 3.34 -10.17
C GLY A 107 19.16 4.65 -10.95
N LEU A 108 18.62 4.59 -12.17
CA LEU A 108 18.31 5.76 -12.98
C LEU A 108 17.17 6.59 -12.37
N VAL A 109 16.09 5.92 -11.95
CA VAL A 109 14.98 6.61 -11.27
C VAL A 109 15.44 7.21 -9.95
N ARG A 110 16.33 6.52 -9.21
CA ARG A 110 16.92 7.06 -7.99
C ARG A 110 17.71 8.35 -8.27
N ALA A 111 18.62 8.32 -9.24
CA ALA A 111 19.45 9.47 -9.58
C ALA A 111 18.58 10.67 -10.02
N GLN A 112 17.56 10.40 -10.84
CA GLN A 112 16.60 11.41 -11.26
C GLN A 112 15.79 11.98 -10.08
N ALA A 113 15.32 11.14 -9.15
CA ALA A 113 14.60 11.58 -7.97
C ALA A 113 15.48 12.41 -7.00
N GLU A 114 16.79 12.13 -6.96
CA GLU A 114 17.76 12.93 -6.23
C GLU A 114 18.01 14.29 -6.92
N GLU A 115 18.14 14.31 -8.25
CA GLU A 115 18.27 15.54 -9.06
C GLU A 115 17.04 16.46 -8.94
N GLU A 116 15.83 15.87 -8.90
CA GLU A 116 14.57 16.60 -8.73
C GLU A 116 14.28 17.03 -7.28
N GLY A 117 15.13 16.67 -6.31
CA GLY A 117 14.94 16.98 -4.89
C GLY A 117 13.84 16.14 -4.21
N LEU A 118 13.27 15.14 -4.88
CA LEU A 118 12.25 14.26 -4.30
C LEU A 118 12.81 13.47 -3.11
N ALA A 119 14.06 13.03 -3.22
CA ALA A 119 14.74 12.31 -2.14
C ALA A 119 14.77 13.13 -0.83
N ASP A 120 14.93 14.45 -0.92
CA ASP A 120 14.92 15.34 0.24
C ASP A 120 13.51 15.45 0.83
N ILE A 121 12.46 15.56 0.02
CA ILE A 121 11.07 15.53 0.50
C ILE A 121 10.77 14.25 1.28
N PHE A 122 11.19 13.08 0.78
CA PHE A 122 10.99 11.82 1.48
C PHE A 122 11.76 11.78 2.82
N LYS A 123 13.05 12.13 2.80
CA LYS A 123 13.87 12.15 4.03
C LYS A 123 13.32 13.14 5.05
N ASP A 124 12.92 14.32 4.60
CA ASP A 124 12.32 15.34 5.46
C ASP A 124 11.01 14.84 6.04
N ALA A 125 10.16 14.16 5.27
CA ALA A 125 8.95 13.54 5.81
C ALA A 125 9.27 12.45 6.86
N GLY A 126 10.46 11.87 6.86
CA GLY A 126 10.88 10.81 7.79
C GLY A 126 10.94 9.42 7.15
N PHE A 127 10.91 9.33 5.81
CA PHE A 127 11.10 8.07 5.12
C PHE A 127 12.58 7.68 5.06
N GLU A 128 12.84 6.39 5.18
CA GLU A 128 14.13 5.80 4.82
C GLU A 128 14.29 5.82 3.29
N TRP A 129 15.23 6.63 2.78
CA TRP A 129 15.60 6.66 1.36
C TRP A 129 16.55 5.50 1.02
N ARG A 130 16.03 4.43 0.43
CA ARG A 130 16.77 3.18 0.18
C ARG A 130 17.45 3.14 -1.19
N LEU A 131 18.38 2.19 -1.34
CA LEU A 131 18.96 1.84 -2.65
C LEU A 131 17.91 1.16 -3.52
N ALA A 132 18.02 1.36 -4.84
CA ALA A 132 17.12 0.73 -5.79
C ALA A 132 17.24 -0.80 -5.72
N GLY A 133 16.09 -1.50 -5.74
CA GLY A 133 16.06 -2.95 -5.63
C GLY A 133 14.67 -3.49 -5.29
N CYS A 134 14.56 -4.80 -5.03
CA CYS A 134 13.28 -5.41 -4.67
C CYS A 134 12.85 -5.13 -3.22
N SER A 135 13.81 -5.00 -2.28
CA SER A 135 13.55 -4.73 -0.86
C SER A 135 12.36 -5.56 -0.32
N MET A 136 11.46 -4.94 0.45
CA MET A 136 10.29 -5.58 1.06
C MET A 136 9.28 -6.11 0.03
N CYS A 137 9.29 -5.68 -1.24
CA CYS A 137 8.41 -6.27 -2.26
C CYS A 137 8.69 -7.78 -2.45
N LEU A 138 9.95 -8.19 -2.27
CA LEU A 138 10.36 -9.59 -2.24
C LEU A 138 10.64 -10.12 -0.82
N ALA A 139 11.08 -9.25 0.10
CA ALA A 139 11.30 -9.57 1.50
C ALA A 139 12.29 -10.74 1.73
N MET A 140 13.27 -10.91 0.83
CA MET A 140 14.41 -11.84 1.00
C MET A 140 15.63 -11.16 1.64
N ASN A 141 15.48 -9.92 2.08
CA ASN A 141 16.47 -9.14 2.80
C ASN A 141 15.92 -8.78 4.19
N PRO A 142 16.65 -8.02 5.03
CA PRO A 142 16.14 -7.61 6.34
C PRO A 142 14.93 -6.65 6.31
N ASP A 143 14.52 -6.14 5.14
CA ASP A 143 13.29 -5.36 5.02
C ASP A 143 12.09 -6.32 5.01
N GLN A 144 11.66 -6.70 6.22
CA GLN A 144 10.53 -7.59 6.48
C GLN A 144 9.56 -6.98 7.49
N LEU A 145 8.31 -7.41 7.39
CA LEU A 145 7.29 -7.20 8.41
C LEU A 145 7.41 -8.24 9.51
N SER A 146 7.14 -7.81 10.73
CA SER A 146 7.02 -8.61 11.94
C SER A 146 5.63 -9.27 12.02
N GLU A 147 5.46 -10.25 12.91
CA GLU A 147 4.16 -10.90 13.09
C GLU A 147 3.06 -9.90 13.46
N GLY A 148 2.00 -9.85 12.65
CA GLY A 148 0.86 -8.95 12.89
C GLY A 148 1.07 -7.49 12.48
N GLU A 149 2.30 -7.10 12.13
CA GLU A 149 2.63 -5.76 11.63
C GLU A 149 1.88 -5.49 10.31
N ARG A 150 1.23 -4.33 10.23
CA ARG A 150 0.39 -3.97 9.09
C ARG A 150 1.03 -2.92 8.21
N CYS A 151 1.12 -3.24 6.92
CA CYS A 151 1.76 -2.42 5.90
C CYS A 151 0.77 -1.89 4.86
N ALA A 152 0.88 -0.60 4.54
CA ALA A 152 0.39 -0.04 3.29
C ALA A 152 1.53 -0.05 2.27
N SER A 153 1.37 -0.83 1.20
CA SER A 153 2.45 -1.25 0.31
C SER A 153 2.12 -0.99 -1.14
N THR A 154 3.08 -0.46 -1.90
CA THR A 154 2.98 -0.33 -3.36
C THR A 154 3.59 -1.54 -4.09
N SER A 155 3.61 -2.70 -3.43
CA SER A 155 3.84 -3.99 -4.08
C SER A 155 2.67 -4.34 -5.00
N ASN A 156 2.81 -5.40 -5.79
CA ASN A 156 1.72 -5.98 -6.58
C ASN A 156 1.20 -7.32 -6.03
N ARG A 157 1.70 -7.75 -4.86
CA ARG A 157 1.40 -9.03 -4.23
C ARG A 157 1.31 -8.88 -2.71
N ASN A 158 0.25 -9.43 -2.12
CA ASN A 158 -0.05 -9.40 -0.68
C ASN A 158 -0.48 -10.76 -0.12
N PHE A 159 -0.16 -11.87 -0.79
CA PHE A 159 -0.43 -13.20 -0.22
C PHE A 159 0.27 -13.40 1.12
N GLU A 160 -0.27 -14.31 1.93
CA GLU A 160 0.20 -14.56 3.28
C GLU A 160 1.71 -14.86 3.31
N GLY A 161 2.45 -14.14 4.16
CA GLY A 161 3.90 -14.30 4.28
C GLY A 161 4.73 -13.54 3.24
N ARG A 162 4.09 -12.84 2.29
CA ARG A 162 4.79 -12.22 1.15
C ARG A 162 5.86 -11.21 1.56
N GLN A 163 5.55 -10.33 2.50
CA GLN A 163 6.44 -9.25 2.96
C GLN A 163 7.06 -9.53 4.34
N GLY A 164 6.88 -10.74 4.87
CA GLY A 164 7.28 -11.14 6.22
C GLY A 164 6.31 -12.16 6.81
N TYR A 165 6.81 -13.03 7.69
CA TYR A 165 5.99 -14.07 8.32
C TYR A 165 4.84 -13.44 9.13
N LYS A 166 3.60 -13.81 8.79
CA LYS A 166 2.36 -13.23 9.34
C LYS A 166 2.26 -11.69 9.25
N GLY A 167 3.02 -11.06 8.35
CA GLY A 167 2.86 -9.64 8.05
C GLY A 167 1.58 -9.39 7.25
N ARG A 168 0.87 -8.30 7.56
CA ARG A 168 -0.43 -7.98 6.96
C ARG A 168 -0.27 -6.87 5.94
N THR A 169 -0.48 -7.16 4.67
CA THR A 169 -0.17 -6.21 3.59
C THR A 169 -1.43 -5.75 2.87
N HIS A 170 -1.61 -4.44 2.77
CA HIS A 170 -2.60 -3.78 1.92
C HIS A 170 -1.90 -3.18 0.69
N LEU A 171 -2.34 -3.57 -0.50
CA LEU A 171 -1.87 -2.99 -1.75
C LEU A 171 -2.58 -1.66 -2.00
N VAL A 172 -1.80 -0.61 -2.22
CA VAL A 172 -2.28 0.76 -2.46
C VAL A 172 -1.39 1.46 -3.49
N SER A 173 -1.88 2.56 -4.06
CA SER A 173 -1.07 3.44 -4.91
C SER A 173 0.00 4.19 -4.10
N PRO A 174 1.07 4.72 -4.73
CA PRO A 174 2.10 5.50 -4.05
C PRO A 174 1.56 6.71 -3.27
N ALA A 175 0.57 7.41 -3.83
CA ALA A 175 -0.02 8.58 -3.19
C ALA A 175 -0.86 8.17 -1.95
N MET A 176 -1.58 7.05 -2.03
CA MET A 176 -2.32 6.47 -0.89
C MET A 176 -1.39 5.92 0.19
N ALA A 177 -0.26 5.33 -0.18
CA ALA A 177 0.77 4.90 0.77
C ALA A 177 1.38 6.11 1.51
N ALA A 178 1.69 7.19 0.80
CA ALA A 178 2.14 8.44 1.40
C ALA A 178 1.10 9.05 2.35
N ALA A 179 -0.18 9.07 1.95
CA ALA A 179 -1.28 9.50 2.81
C ALA A 179 -1.35 8.68 4.10
N ALA A 180 -1.26 7.35 3.99
CA ALA A 180 -1.25 6.46 5.14
C ALA A 180 -0.06 6.67 6.08
N ALA A 181 1.11 7.07 5.55
CA ALA A 181 2.28 7.38 6.36
C ALA A 181 2.06 8.62 7.24
N VAL A 182 1.30 9.60 6.76
CA VAL A 182 1.01 10.84 7.48
C VAL A 182 -0.10 10.65 8.53
N THR A 183 -1.16 9.91 8.20
CA THR A 183 -2.31 9.73 9.10
C THR A 183 -2.18 8.53 10.05
N GLY A 184 -1.39 7.54 9.66
CA GLY A 184 -1.29 6.22 10.30
C GLY A 184 -2.52 5.34 10.14
N TYR A 185 -3.33 5.59 9.13
CA TYR A 185 -4.48 4.78 8.74
C TYR A 185 -4.53 4.65 7.22
N LEU A 186 -5.20 3.62 6.70
CA LEU A 186 -5.60 3.66 5.29
C LEU A 186 -6.43 4.94 5.08
N THR A 187 -6.08 5.72 4.05
CA THR A 187 -6.60 7.09 3.89
C THR A 187 -6.96 7.34 2.46
N ASP A 188 -8.11 7.94 2.20
CA ASP A 188 -8.45 8.41 0.86
C ASP A 188 -7.57 9.61 0.50
N VAL A 189 -6.68 9.40 -0.48
CA VAL A 189 -5.73 10.43 -0.90
C VAL A 189 -6.39 11.71 -1.40
N ARG A 190 -7.65 11.64 -1.87
CA ARG A 190 -8.40 12.81 -2.35
C ARG A 190 -8.64 13.85 -1.25
N GLU A 191 -8.58 13.45 0.02
CA GLU A 191 -8.67 14.36 1.17
C GLU A 191 -7.36 15.13 1.44
N MET A 192 -6.28 14.83 0.70
CA MET A 192 -4.93 15.37 0.93
C MET A 192 -4.32 16.09 -0.29
N ILE A 193 -5.06 16.24 -1.39
CA ILE A 193 -4.62 16.86 -2.66
C ILE A 193 -5.12 18.30 -2.78
#